data_AF-A0A453GC35-F1
#
_entry.id   AF-A0A453GC35-F1
#
_cell.length_a   1.000
_cell.length_b   1.000
_cell.length_c   1.000
_cell.angle_alpha   90.00
_cell.angle_beta   90.00
_cell.angle_gamma   90.00
#
_symmetry.space_group_name_H-M   'P 1'
#
loop_
_entity.id
_entity.type
_entity.pdbx_description
1 polymer ?
#
loop_
_entity_poly.entity_id
_entity_poly.type
_entity_poly.pdbx_seq_one_letter_code
_entity_poly.pdbx_strand_id
1 'polypeptide(L)'
;MRSSINRPPTPDQEEDEEEEQGKEASLGDIINLKLVESGEKERLMELLRERLVECGWRDDMKALCRAYARKKGRNNVTLDDLIHVITPKGRGQ
;
A
#
# COMPACT_ATOMS: atom_id res chain seq x y z
N MET A 1 63.40 -23.43 17.70
CA MET A 1 61.95 -23.53 17.84
C MET A 1 61.33 -22.20 17.40
N ARG A 2 60.89 -22.09 16.15
CA ARG A 2 60.14 -20.92 15.67
C ARG A 2 58.66 -21.25 15.84
N SER A 3 57.99 -20.56 16.76
CA SER A 3 56.56 -20.74 17.01
C SER A 3 55.80 -20.17 15.83
N SER A 4 55.06 -21.01 15.10
CA SER A 4 54.16 -20.56 14.04
C SER A 4 52.98 -19.86 14.67
N ILE A 5 52.89 -18.54 14.49
CA ILE A 5 51.70 -17.77 14.87
C ILE A 5 50.62 -18.07 13.83
N ASN A 6 49.57 -18.80 14.22
CA ASN A 6 48.33 -18.90 13.45
C ASN A 6 47.70 -17.51 13.39
N ARG A 7 47.77 -16.88 12.22
CA ARG A 7 46.99 -15.67 11.92
C ARG A 7 45.54 -16.13 11.67
N PRO A 8 44.54 -15.63 12.40
CA PRO A 8 43.14 -15.96 12.12
C PRO A 8 42.80 -15.52 10.69
N PRO A 9 41.92 -16.26 9.98
CA PRO A 9 41.47 -15.84 8.66
C PRO A 9 40.84 -14.45 8.81
N THR A 10 41.27 -13.51 7.98
CA THR A 10 40.55 -12.25 7.80
C THR A 10 39.12 -12.64 7.41
N PRO A 11 38.07 -12.10 8.06
CA PRO A 11 36.71 -12.23 7.54
C PRO A 11 36.73 -11.73 6.11
N ASP A 12 36.33 -12.59 5.18
CA ASP A 12 36.33 -12.29 3.76
C ASP A 12 35.48 -11.03 3.53
N GLN A 13 36.07 -10.01 2.91
CA GLN A 13 35.33 -8.84 2.43
C GLN A 13 34.32 -9.21 1.33
N GLU A 14 34.30 -10.47 0.90
CA GLU A 14 33.36 -11.02 -0.07
C GLU A 14 31.96 -11.25 0.54
N GLU A 15 31.81 -11.36 1.87
CA GLU A 15 30.49 -11.53 2.50
C GLU A 15 29.71 -10.20 2.63
N ASP A 16 30.40 -9.05 2.64
CA ASP A 16 29.77 -7.72 2.67
C ASP A 16 29.40 -7.20 1.26
N GLU A 17 29.98 -7.77 0.19
CA GLU A 17 29.69 -7.37 -1.19
C GLU A 17 28.42 -8.04 -1.76
N GLU A 18 27.90 -9.09 -1.13
CA GLU A 18 26.70 -9.81 -1.60
C GLU A 18 25.37 -9.22 -1.11
N GLU A 19 25.36 -8.33 -0.10
CA GLU A 19 24.15 -7.71 0.43
C GLU A 19 23.69 -6.44 -0.30
N GLU A 20 24.52 -5.89 -1.20
CA GLU A 20 24.16 -4.72 -2.02
C GLU A 20 23.55 -5.11 -3.38
N GLN A 21 22.84 -6.25 -3.45
CA GLN A 21 21.91 -6.53 -4.55
C GLN A 21 20.71 -5.58 -4.42
N GLY A 22 20.92 -4.35 -4.90
CA GLY A 22 19.88 -3.36 -5.06
C GLY A 22 18.67 -3.99 -5.72
N LYS A 23 17.54 -4.04 -5.00
CA LYS A 23 16.26 -4.42 -5.60
C LYS A 23 16.03 -3.48 -6.77
N GLU A 24 16.26 -3.97 -7.98
CA GLU A 24 15.93 -3.23 -9.20
C GLU A 24 14.45 -2.84 -9.08
N ALA A 25 14.16 -1.55 -9.26
CA ALA A 25 12.80 -1.05 -9.19
C ALA A 25 11.94 -1.84 -10.19
N SER A 26 10.82 -2.39 -9.73
CA SER A 26 9.92 -3.10 -10.62
C SER A 26 9.45 -2.16 -11.73
N LEU A 27 9.12 -2.70 -12.90
CA LEU A 27 8.47 -1.92 -13.95
C LEU A 27 7.22 -1.19 -13.41
N GLY A 28 6.48 -1.81 -12.49
CA GLY A 28 5.34 -1.18 -11.82
C GLY A 28 5.73 0.05 -10.98
N ASP A 29 6.86 -0.01 -10.27
CA ASP A 29 7.37 1.10 -9.47
C ASP A 29 7.81 2.26 -10.36
N ILE A 30 8.49 1.95 -11.47
CA ILE A 30 8.91 2.94 -12.48
C ILE A 30 7.70 3.64 -13.10
N ILE A 31 6.64 2.89 -13.44
CA ILE A 31 5.40 3.47 -13.98
C ILE A 31 4.74 4.37 -12.94
N ASN A 32 4.58 3.92 -11.70
CA ASN A 32 3.97 4.71 -10.64
C ASN A 32 4.77 5.99 -10.34
N LEU A 33 6.11 5.92 -10.35
CA LEU A 33 6.97 7.09 -10.20
C LEU A 33 6.70 8.11 -11.31
N LYS A 34 6.68 7.69 -12.58
CA LYS A 34 6.40 8.59 -13.71
C LYS A 34 4.99 9.20 -13.64
N LEU A 35 3.98 8.45 -13.20
CA LEU A 35 2.62 8.96 -13.02
C LEU A 35 2.56 10.04 -11.92
N VAL A 36 3.34 9.90 -10.85
CA VAL A 36 3.45 10.92 -9.78
C VAL A 36 4.19 12.15 -10.29
N GLU A 37 5.38 11.99 -10.88
CA GLU A 37 6.23 13.11 -11.32
C GLU A 37 5.57 13.96 -12.43
N SER A 38 4.78 13.33 -13.29
CA SER A 38 4.02 14.04 -14.32
C SER A 38 2.75 14.72 -13.80
N GLY A 39 2.32 14.44 -12.57
CA GLY A 39 1.04 14.90 -12.02
C GLY A 39 -0.19 14.15 -12.56
N GLU A 40 0.00 13.12 -13.40
CA GLU A 40 -1.10 12.38 -14.01
C GLU A 40 -1.83 11.51 -12.97
N LYS A 41 -1.13 11.05 -11.92
CA LYS A 41 -1.75 10.31 -10.83
C LYS A 41 -2.84 11.15 -10.15
N GLU A 42 -2.56 12.41 -9.83
CA GLU A 42 -3.49 13.33 -9.20
C GLU A 42 -4.69 13.59 -10.11
N ARG A 43 -4.44 13.82 -11.40
CA ARG A 43 -5.49 14.00 -12.43
C ARG A 43 -6.40 12.77 -12.56
N LEU A 44 -5.83 11.57 -12.58
CA LEU A 44 -6.58 10.31 -12.63
C LEU A 44 -7.39 10.07 -11.34
N MET A 45 -6.82 10.42 -10.18
CA MET A 45 -7.52 10.34 -8.89
C MET A 45 -8.70 11.31 -8.82
N GLU A 46 -8.56 12.52 -9.35
CA GLU A 46 -9.65 13.50 -9.43
C GLU A 46 -10.75 13.05 -10.37
N LEU A 47 -10.39 12.63 -11.59
CA LEU A 47 -11.34 12.07 -12.55
C LEU A 47 -12.11 10.88 -11.96
N LEU A 48 -11.41 9.95 -11.30
CA LEU A 48 -12.06 8.82 -10.63
C LEU A 48 -13.04 9.30 -9.56
N ARG A 49 -12.64 10.26 -8.72
CA ARG A 49 -13.51 10.83 -7.68
C ARG A 49 -14.76 11.47 -8.29
N GLU A 50 -14.62 12.25 -9.36
CA GLU A 50 -15.75 12.86 -10.06
C GLU A 50 -16.72 11.79 -10.58
N ARG A 51 -16.21 10.78 -11.30
CA ARG A 51 -17.06 9.70 -11.83
C ARG A 51 -17.76 8.89 -10.75
N LEU A 52 -17.09 8.61 -9.63
CA LEU A 52 -17.70 7.93 -8.47
C LEU A 52 -18.79 8.78 -7.78
N VAL A 53 -18.73 10.10 -7.91
CA VAL A 53 -19.79 10.98 -7.43
C VAL A 53 -20.94 11.03 -8.43
N GLU A 54 -20.63 11.25 -9.71
CA GLU A 54 -21.63 11.35 -10.79
C GLU A 54 -22.47 10.08 -10.94
N CYS A 55 -21.86 8.90 -10.82
CA CYS A 55 -22.58 7.63 -10.91
C CYS A 55 -23.33 7.24 -9.64
N GLY A 56 -23.29 8.08 -8.59
CA GLY A 56 -23.99 7.84 -7.32
C GLY A 56 -23.25 6.96 -6.32
N TRP A 57 -22.12 6.34 -6.69
CA TRP A 57 -21.37 5.41 -5.83
C TRP A 57 -21.07 5.99 -4.45
N ARG A 58 -20.67 7.27 -4.37
CA ARG A 58 -20.35 7.91 -3.08
C ARG A 58 -21.56 7.94 -2.13
N ASP A 59 -22.75 8.18 -2.67
CA ASP A 59 -23.97 8.28 -1.87
C ASP A 59 -24.51 6.90 -1.48
N ASP A 60 -24.33 5.90 -2.34
CA ASP A 60 -24.59 4.49 -2.02
C ASP A 60 -23.69 4.00 -0.88
N MET A 61 -22.39 4.28 -0.93
CA MET A 61 -21.46 3.90 0.16
C MET A 61 -21.86 4.56 1.48
N LYS A 62 -22.24 5.85 1.47
CA LYS A 62 -22.76 6.52 2.67
C LYS A 62 -24.07 5.90 3.15
N ALA A 63 -24.95 5.47 2.25
CA ALA A 63 -26.20 4.82 2.61
C ALA A 63 -25.96 3.47 3.30
N LEU A 64 -25.00 2.68 2.80
CA LEU A 64 -24.56 1.42 3.43
C LEU A 64 -24.01 1.66 4.83
N CYS A 65 -23.11 2.64 5.02
CA CYS A 65 -22.61 3.01 6.35
C CYS A 65 -23.75 3.35 7.32
N ARG A 66 -24.71 4.19 6.88
CA ARG A 66 -25.86 4.58 7.70
C ARG A 66 -26.76 3.38 8.04
N ALA A 67 -26.97 2.46 7.10
CA ALA A 67 -27.77 1.27 7.32
C ALA A 67 -27.10 0.33 8.32
N TYR A 68 -25.80 0.10 8.17
CA TYR A 68 -25.02 -0.70 9.11
C TYR A 68 -25.05 -0.11 10.53
N ALA A 69 -24.81 1.20 10.66
CA ALA A 69 -24.82 1.86 11.96
C ALA A 69 -26.20 1.86 12.63
N ARG A 70 -27.28 1.97 11.85
CA ARG A 70 -28.66 1.82 12.35
C ARG A 70 -28.94 0.41 12.86
N LYS A 71 -28.43 -0.61 12.16
CA LYS A 71 -28.63 -2.02 12.53
C LYS A 71 -27.85 -2.44 13.78
N LYS A 72 -26.57 -2.03 13.89
CA LYS A 72 -25.70 -2.37 15.02
C LYS A 72 -25.93 -1.47 16.25
N GLY A 73 -26.48 -0.28 16.03
CA GLY A 73 -26.61 0.79 17.02
C GLY A 73 -25.44 1.75 16.94
N ARG A 74 -25.71 3.07 16.91
CA ARG A 74 -24.69 4.11 16.67
C ARG A 74 -23.51 4.04 17.64
N ASN A 75 -23.74 3.68 18.90
CA ASN A 75 -22.70 3.61 19.93
C ASN A 75 -21.87 2.32 19.87
N ASN A 76 -22.25 1.37 19.02
CA ASN A 76 -21.64 0.04 18.92
C ASN A 76 -20.86 -0.15 17.61
N VAL A 77 -20.57 0.93 16.89
CA VAL A 77 -19.95 0.90 15.55
C VAL A 77 -18.61 1.61 15.61
N THR A 78 -17.56 0.92 15.20
CA THR A 78 -16.23 1.50 15.02
C THR A 78 -15.97 1.86 13.56
N LEU A 79 -14.93 2.65 13.32
CA LEU A 79 -14.47 2.92 11.95
C LEU A 79 -14.03 1.64 11.24
N ASP A 80 -13.33 0.76 11.95
CA ASP A 80 -12.83 -0.50 11.41
C ASP A 80 -13.98 -1.42 10.98
N ASP A 81 -15.05 -1.51 11.78
CA ASP A 81 -16.28 -2.21 11.41
C ASP A 81 -16.85 -1.71 10.08
N LEU A 82 -16.88 -0.38 9.89
CA LEU A 82 -17.38 0.21 8.66
C LEU A 82 -16.46 -0.11 7.50
N ILE A 83 -15.14 0.05 7.66
CA ILE A 83 -14.14 -0.28 6.61
C ILE A 83 -14.30 -1.73 6.17
N HIS A 84 -14.37 -2.66 7.11
CA HIS A 84 -14.48 -4.09 6.83
C HIS A 84 -15.74 -4.42 6.01
N VAL A 85 -16.86 -3.75 6.31
CA VAL A 85 -18.15 -3.99 5.65
C VAL A 85 -18.25 -3.28 4.30
N ILE A 86 -17.77 -2.04 4.19
CA ILE A 86 -17.98 -1.22 2.98
C ILE A 86 -16.90 -1.42 1.92
N THR A 87 -15.68 -1.77 2.30
CA THR A 87 -14.56 -1.94 1.34
C THR A 87 -14.86 -2.97 0.24
N PRO A 88 -15.32 -4.20 0.55
CA PRO A 88 -15.68 -5.16 -0.51
C PRO A 88 -16.79 -4.62 -1.40
N LYS A 89 -17.85 -4.02 -0.82
CA LYS A 89 -18.95 -3.43 -1.59
C LYS A 89 -18.52 -2.29 -2.48
N GLY A 90 -17.64 -1.41 -1.98
CA GLY A 90 -17.06 -0.32 -2.74
C GLY A 90 -16.20 -0.78 -3.92
N ARG A 91 -15.59 -1.96 -3.81
CA ARG A 91 -14.78 -2.61 -4.87
C ARG A 91 -15.59 -3.54 -5.79
N GLY A 92 -16.90 -3.70 -5.55
CA GLY A 92 -17.74 -4.63 -6.32
C GLY A 92 -17.55 -6.11 -5.97
N GLN A 93 -17.12 -6.41 -4.74
CA GLN A 93 -16.88 -7.75 -4.19
C GLN A 93 -18.03 -8.24 -3.27
#